data_AF-A0A947VTT6-F1
#
_entry.id   AF-A0A947VTT6-F1
#
_cell.length_a   1.000
_cell.length_b   1.000
_cell.length_c   1.000
_cell.angle_alpha   90.00
_cell.angle_beta   90.00
_cell.angle_gamma   90.00
#
_symmetry.space_group_name_H-M   'P 1'
#
loop_
_entity.id
_entity.type
_entity.pdbx_description
1 polymer ?
#
loop_
_entity_poly.entity_id
_entity_poly.type
_entity_poly.pdbx_seq_one_letter_code
_entity_poly.pdbx_strand_id
1 'polypeptide(L)'
;IIFQDPQTSLNPVFTIGNQIAETIEVHTPELKNKAKEITIDMLSKVGIQSAEQRFNQYPHELSGGQQQRAMIAMALACKPNLLIADEPTTALDVTVQAQILDLLANLQKDMGLSVIFISHDLNVLRDLTNQMAIMYAGRIIEHGESADIYSNPLHPYTKGLFETLPSMRGKGKRLDTIPGRVPEVWDLPEGCKFHPRCKFKMDICEKVEPKLETITGTQKTACHLYAPNKKS
;
A
#
# COMPACT_ATOMS: atom_id res chain seq x y z
N ILE A 1 -3.52 -1.93 11.77
CA ILE A 1 -2.74 -1.25 10.70
C ILE A 1 -1.30 -1.72 10.81
N ILE A 2 -0.61 -1.90 9.67
CA ILE A 2 0.83 -2.13 9.60
C ILE A 2 1.43 -0.80 9.13
N PHE A 3 2.34 -0.24 9.92
CA PHE A 3 2.99 1.03 9.62
C PHE A 3 4.21 0.84 8.70
N GLN A 4 4.66 1.93 8.08
CA GLN A 4 5.78 1.95 7.14
C GLN A 4 7.12 1.55 7.76
N ASP A 5 7.35 1.87 9.04
CA ASP A 5 8.62 1.60 9.73
C ASP A 5 8.40 0.88 11.09
N PRO A 6 8.80 -0.41 11.19
CA PRO A 6 8.75 -1.15 12.45
C PRO A 6 9.59 -0.54 13.57
N GLN A 7 10.71 0.10 13.25
CA GLN A 7 11.66 0.58 14.26
C GLN A 7 11.08 1.75 15.06
N THR A 8 10.28 2.59 14.41
CA THR A 8 9.57 3.69 15.06
C THR A 8 8.24 3.25 15.67
N SER A 9 7.66 2.16 15.17
CA SER A 9 6.36 1.66 15.64
C SER A 9 6.48 0.76 16.88
N LEU A 10 7.54 -0.05 16.97
CA LEU A 10 7.81 -0.89 18.12
C LEU A 10 8.52 -0.08 19.21
N ASN A 11 8.01 -0.15 20.44
CA ASN A 11 8.65 0.50 21.57
C ASN A 11 9.91 -0.29 21.99
N PRO A 12 11.12 0.31 21.97
CA PRO A 12 12.37 -0.41 22.22
C PRO A 12 12.57 -0.84 23.68
N VAL A 13 11.79 -0.30 24.63
CA VAL A 13 11.92 -0.65 26.07
C VAL A 13 10.99 -1.78 26.52
N PHE A 14 10.14 -2.30 25.61
CA PHE A 14 9.28 -3.45 25.89
C PHE A 14 9.63 -4.61 24.96
N THR A 15 9.41 -5.84 25.43
CA THR A 15 9.56 -7.02 24.59
C THR A 15 8.49 -7.04 23.50
N ILE A 16 8.77 -7.68 22.36
CA ILE A 16 7.80 -7.81 21.27
C ILE A 16 6.54 -8.55 21.73
N GLY A 17 6.70 -9.56 22.59
CA GLY A 17 5.59 -10.37 23.09
C GLY A 17 4.65 -9.55 23.96
N ASN A 18 5.19 -8.69 24.81
CA ASN A 18 4.38 -7.83 25.67
C ASN A 18 3.58 -6.82 24.86
N GLN A 19 4.18 -6.18 23.85
CA GLN A 19 3.49 -5.20 23.01
C GLN A 19 2.34 -5.83 22.19
N ILE A 20 2.56 -7.04 21.66
CA ILE A 20 1.51 -7.77 20.95
C ILE A 20 0.42 -8.25 21.91
N ALA A 21 0.79 -8.79 23.07
CA ALA A 21 -0.16 -9.23 24.08
C ALA A 21 -1.03 -8.07 24.59
N GLU A 22 -0.43 -6.91 24.87
CA GLU A 22 -1.14 -5.69 25.29
C GLU A 22 -2.23 -5.30 24.31
N THR A 23 -1.98 -5.40 23.00
CA THR A 23 -2.99 -5.14 21.96
C THR A 23 -4.25 -6.01 22.18
N ILE A 24 -4.06 -7.30 22.49
CA ILE A 24 -5.16 -8.23 22.79
C ILE A 24 -5.84 -7.84 24.10
N GLU A 25 -5.08 -7.56 25.16
CA GLU A 25 -5.62 -7.23 26.47
C GLU A 25 -6.49 -5.96 26.45
N VAL A 26 -6.10 -4.97 25.66
CA VAL A 26 -6.78 -3.68 25.53
C VAL A 26 -8.02 -3.80 24.64
N HIS A 27 -7.90 -4.46 23.49
CA HIS A 27 -8.96 -4.47 22.48
C HIS A 27 -9.88 -5.69 22.53
N THR A 28 -9.46 -6.76 23.22
CA THR A 28 -10.25 -8.00 23.40
C THR A 28 -10.16 -8.49 24.86
N PRO A 29 -10.73 -7.75 25.84
CA PRO A 29 -10.53 -8.01 27.27
C PRO A 29 -10.92 -9.41 27.73
N GLU A 30 -11.88 -10.06 27.06
CA GLU A 30 -12.30 -11.44 27.32
C GLU A 30 -11.21 -12.49 27.00
N LEU A 31 -10.24 -12.13 26.17
CA LEU A 31 -9.10 -12.97 25.81
C LEU A 31 -7.83 -12.65 26.62
N LYS A 32 -7.89 -11.74 27.59
CA LYS A 32 -6.72 -11.32 28.40
C LYS A 32 -5.92 -12.50 28.97
N ASN A 33 -6.60 -13.47 29.56
CA ASN A 33 -5.94 -14.65 30.15
C ASN A 33 -5.25 -15.56 29.12
N LYS A 34 -5.57 -15.41 27.83
CA LYS A 34 -4.99 -16.14 26.70
C LYS A 34 -4.06 -15.28 25.85
N ALA A 35 -3.87 -13.99 26.18
CA ALA A 35 -3.13 -13.05 25.35
C ALA A 35 -1.73 -13.56 25.00
N LYS A 36 -0.99 -14.10 25.98
CA LYS A 36 0.33 -14.70 25.76
C LYS A 36 0.31 -15.87 24.76
N GLU A 37 -0.63 -16.79 24.92
CA GLU A 37 -0.77 -17.97 24.04
C GLU A 37 -1.10 -17.54 22.61
N ILE A 38 -2.06 -16.62 22.46
CA ILE A 38 -2.44 -16.06 21.16
C ILE A 38 -1.28 -15.32 20.52
N THR A 39 -0.51 -14.55 21.28
CA THR A 39 0.69 -13.86 20.78
C THR A 39 1.72 -14.85 20.25
N ILE A 40 2.01 -15.94 20.97
CA ILE A 40 2.97 -16.96 20.54
C ILE A 40 2.49 -17.67 19.26
N ASP A 41 1.20 -18.03 19.19
CA ASP A 41 0.58 -18.58 17.98
C ASP A 41 0.71 -17.61 16.80
N MET A 42 0.43 -16.33 17.02
CA MET A 42 0.51 -15.31 15.98
C MET A 42 1.95 -15.07 15.51
N LEU A 43 2.92 -15.01 16.43
CA LEU A 43 4.35 -14.95 16.10
C LEU A 43 4.77 -16.15 15.24
N SER A 44 4.30 -17.35 15.58
CA SER A 44 4.56 -18.56 14.79
C SER A 44 3.94 -18.47 13.40
N LYS A 45 2.69 -17.99 13.28
CA LYS A 45 1.97 -17.80 12.00
C LYS A 45 2.65 -16.81 11.07
N VAL A 46 3.24 -15.75 11.60
CA VAL A 46 4.01 -14.79 10.79
C VAL A 46 5.42 -15.29 10.44
N GLY A 47 5.76 -16.55 10.78
CA GLY A 47 7.03 -17.18 10.43
C GLY A 47 8.19 -16.81 11.37
N ILE A 48 7.91 -16.30 12.58
CA ILE A 48 8.93 -16.10 13.59
C ILE A 48 9.23 -17.45 14.24
N GLN A 49 10.38 -18.03 13.89
CA GLN A 49 10.87 -19.28 14.48
C GLN A 49 11.02 -19.14 16.01
N SER A 50 11.02 -20.24 16.77
CA SER A 50 11.21 -20.21 18.23
C SER A 50 10.36 -19.12 18.93
N ALA A 51 9.08 -19.00 18.55
CA ALA A 51 8.21 -17.90 18.94
C ALA A 51 8.15 -17.69 20.46
N GLU A 52 8.18 -18.78 21.25
CA GLU A 52 8.18 -18.70 22.72
C GLU A 52 9.45 -18.04 23.27
N GLN A 53 10.60 -18.31 22.66
CA GLN A 53 11.86 -17.67 23.01
C GLN A 53 11.82 -16.19 22.60
N ARG A 54 11.40 -15.91 21.36
CA ARG A 54 11.37 -14.57 20.79
C ARG A 54 10.34 -13.66 21.44
N PHE A 55 9.31 -14.22 22.09
CA PHE A 55 8.34 -13.47 22.89
C PHE A 55 9.02 -12.52 23.90
N ASN A 56 10.12 -12.97 24.52
CA ASN A 56 10.84 -12.20 25.54
C ASN A 56 11.94 -11.29 24.98
N GLN A 57 12.09 -11.22 23.65
CA GLN A 57 13.09 -10.37 23.01
C GLN A 57 12.58 -8.96 22.79
N TYR A 58 13.51 -8.01 22.82
CA TYR A 58 13.29 -6.61 22.49
C TYR A 58 13.42 -6.37 20.98
N PRO A 59 12.82 -5.29 20.44
CA PRO A 59 12.91 -4.98 19.02
C PRO A 59 14.35 -4.94 18.48
N HIS A 60 15.29 -4.38 19.23
CA HIS A 60 16.70 -4.26 18.82
C HIS A 60 17.45 -5.60 18.75
N GLU A 61 16.87 -6.69 19.24
CA GLU A 61 17.43 -8.06 19.14
C GLU A 61 16.93 -8.79 17.88
N LEU A 62 16.07 -8.16 17.07
CA LEU A 62 15.45 -8.73 15.87
C LEU A 62 16.00 -8.10 14.59
N SER A 63 16.04 -8.87 13.51
CA SER A 63 16.28 -8.32 12.17
C SER A 63 15.11 -7.45 11.71
N GLY A 64 15.33 -6.55 10.74
CA GLY A 64 14.26 -5.71 10.19
C GLY A 64 13.05 -6.52 9.67
N GLY A 65 13.30 -7.65 8.99
CA GLY A 65 12.25 -8.56 8.56
C GLY A 65 11.51 -9.25 9.73
N GLN A 66 12.19 -9.54 10.84
CA GLN A 66 11.55 -10.06 12.05
C GLN A 66 10.72 -9.01 12.77
N GLN A 67 11.19 -7.76 12.83
CA GLN A 67 10.42 -6.63 13.36
C GLN A 67 9.16 -6.39 12.52
N GLN A 68 9.27 -6.43 11.18
CA GLN A 68 8.12 -6.34 10.28
C GLN A 68 7.10 -7.46 10.56
N ARG A 69 7.57 -8.71 10.69
CA ARG A 69 6.70 -9.85 11.03
C ARG A 69 6.04 -9.66 12.40
N ALA A 70 6.76 -9.17 13.40
CA ALA A 70 6.18 -8.88 14.73
C ALA A 70 5.09 -7.79 14.66
N MET A 71 5.28 -6.76 13.84
CA MET A 71 4.26 -5.73 13.60
C MET A 71 3.03 -6.29 12.85
N ILE A 72 3.23 -7.17 11.87
CA ILE A 72 2.14 -7.90 11.20
C ILE A 72 1.37 -8.75 12.24
N ALA A 73 2.09 -9.45 13.12
CA ALA A 73 1.48 -10.24 14.19
C ALA A 73 0.64 -9.35 15.13
N MET A 74 1.18 -8.19 15.52
CA MET A 74 0.44 -7.19 16.32
C MET A 74 -0.85 -6.75 15.64
N ALA A 75 -0.77 -6.40 14.34
CA ALA A 75 -1.93 -5.95 13.57
C ALA A 75 -3.01 -7.03 13.40
N LEU A 76 -2.62 -8.32 13.42
CA LEU A 76 -3.53 -9.46 13.25
C LEU A 76 -3.96 -10.12 14.56
N ALA A 77 -3.36 -9.76 15.70
CA ALA A 77 -3.57 -10.40 16.99
C ALA A 77 -5.06 -10.44 17.40
N CYS A 78 -5.81 -9.39 17.08
CA CYS A 78 -7.25 -9.28 17.35
C CYS A 78 -8.16 -9.82 16.23
N LYS A 79 -7.61 -10.53 15.24
CA LYS A 79 -8.34 -11.12 14.09
C LYS A 79 -9.24 -10.10 13.36
N PRO A 80 -8.68 -9.01 12.83
CA PRO A 80 -9.48 -7.97 12.17
C PRO A 80 -10.10 -8.47 10.86
N ASN A 81 -11.23 -7.86 10.46
CA ASN A 81 -11.80 -8.09 9.13
C ASN A 81 -11.09 -7.30 8.03
N LEU A 82 -10.35 -6.25 8.40
CA LEU A 82 -9.63 -5.35 7.49
C LEU A 82 -8.22 -5.08 8.00
N LEU A 83 -7.24 -5.29 7.14
CA LEU A 83 -5.84 -4.92 7.35
C LEU A 83 -5.46 -3.79 6.40
N ILE A 84 -4.94 -2.71 6.97
CA ILE A 84 -4.33 -1.62 6.21
C ILE A 84 -2.82 -1.80 6.33
N ALA A 85 -2.15 -1.97 5.20
CA ALA A 85 -0.71 -2.16 5.11
C ALA A 85 -0.09 -0.96 4.42
N ASP A 86 0.45 -0.04 5.23
CA ASP A 86 1.04 1.22 4.77
C ASP A 86 2.52 1.03 4.50
N GLU A 87 2.89 0.95 3.21
CA GLU A 87 4.25 0.68 2.76
C GLU A 87 4.95 -0.47 3.54
N PRO A 88 4.34 -1.67 3.61
CA PRO A 88 4.71 -2.73 4.55
C PRO A 88 6.06 -3.41 4.24
N THR A 89 6.76 -2.96 3.21
CA THR A 89 8.04 -3.51 2.78
C THR A 89 9.10 -2.45 2.58
N THR A 90 8.83 -1.20 2.97
CA THR A 90 9.82 -0.12 2.89
C THR A 90 11.02 -0.43 3.79
N ALA A 91 12.21 -0.04 3.34
CA ALA A 91 13.49 -0.30 4.00
C ALA A 91 13.90 -1.79 4.14
N LEU A 92 13.22 -2.72 3.47
CA LEU A 92 13.62 -4.13 3.37
C LEU A 92 14.35 -4.40 2.05
N ASP A 93 15.24 -5.40 2.05
CA ASP A 93 15.81 -5.89 0.80
C ASP A 93 14.76 -6.62 -0.05
N VAL A 94 15.02 -6.72 -1.36
CA VAL A 94 14.08 -7.29 -2.35
C VAL A 94 13.65 -8.72 -2.00
N THR A 95 14.52 -9.51 -1.36
CA THR A 95 14.19 -10.89 -0.99
C THR A 95 13.24 -10.92 0.18
N VAL A 96 13.52 -10.16 1.24
CA VAL A 96 12.64 -10.07 2.42
C VAL A 96 11.30 -9.44 2.05
N GLN A 97 11.29 -8.42 1.20
CA GLN A 97 10.07 -7.81 0.68
C GLN A 97 9.15 -8.85 0.03
N ALA A 98 9.65 -9.68 -0.89
CA ALA A 98 8.86 -10.74 -1.51
C ALA A 98 8.27 -11.70 -0.46
N GLN A 99 9.07 -12.12 0.52
CA GLN A 99 8.62 -13.01 1.59
C GLN A 99 7.52 -12.40 2.48
N ILE A 100 7.56 -11.08 2.73
CA ILE A 100 6.52 -10.39 3.51
C ILE A 100 5.22 -10.29 2.72
N LEU A 101 5.29 -10.03 1.42
CA LEU A 101 4.10 -9.94 0.57
C LEU A 101 3.44 -11.31 0.41
N ASP A 102 4.22 -12.37 0.18
CA ASP A 102 3.74 -13.75 0.15
C ASP A 102 3.09 -14.14 1.49
N LEU A 103 3.69 -13.73 2.61
CA LEU A 103 3.11 -13.93 3.93
C LEU A 103 1.73 -13.26 4.03
N LEU A 104 1.62 -11.99 3.65
CA LEU A 104 0.37 -11.24 3.73
C LEU A 104 -0.72 -11.85 2.83
N ALA A 105 -0.37 -12.29 1.62
CA ALA A 105 -1.29 -12.96 0.72
C ALA A 105 -1.81 -14.29 1.29
N ASN A 106 -0.93 -15.09 1.91
CA ASN A 106 -1.33 -16.33 2.58
C ASN A 106 -2.23 -16.06 3.79
N LEU A 107 -1.86 -15.10 4.64
CA LEU A 107 -2.66 -14.72 5.82
C LEU A 107 -4.04 -14.17 5.43
N GLN A 108 -4.11 -13.37 4.35
CA GLN A 108 -5.37 -12.90 3.80
C GLN A 108 -6.31 -14.07 3.49
N LYS A 109 -5.81 -15.07 2.77
CA LYS A 109 -6.57 -16.25 2.36
C LYS A 109 -6.99 -17.11 3.56
N ASP A 110 -6.06 -17.37 4.48
CA ASP A 110 -6.28 -18.26 5.61
C ASP A 110 -7.24 -17.67 6.65
N MET A 111 -7.20 -16.35 6.85
CA MET A 111 -8.05 -15.66 7.83
C MET A 111 -9.30 -15.01 7.21
N GLY A 112 -9.43 -15.01 5.89
CA GLY A 112 -10.57 -14.41 5.19
C GLY A 112 -10.71 -12.90 5.38
N LEU A 113 -9.59 -12.18 5.47
CA LEU A 113 -9.58 -10.74 5.73
C LEU A 113 -9.44 -9.91 4.44
N SER A 114 -9.92 -8.67 4.46
CA SER A 114 -9.70 -7.70 3.38
C SER A 114 -8.39 -6.95 3.62
N VAL A 115 -7.59 -6.71 2.59
CA VAL A 115 -6.31 -5.98 2.71
C VAL A 115 -6.32 -4.76 1.81
N ILE A 116 -5.96 -3.60 2.38
CA ILE A 116 -5.61 -2.39 1.63
C ILE A 116 -4.10 -2.24 1.69
N PHE A 117 -3.46 -2.29 0.52
CA PHE A 117 -2.04 -1.98 0.38
C PHE A 117 -1.85 -0.53 -0.06
N ILE A 118 -0.95 0.18 0.61
CA ILE A 118 -0.46 1.48 0.19
C ILE A 118 1.01 1.29 -0.19
N SER A 119 1.36 1.64 -1.43
CA SER A 119 2.73 1.52 -1.93
C SER A 119 2.96 2.50 -3.07
N HIS A 120 4.20 2.95 -3.19
CA HIS A 120 4.68 3.70 -4.35
C HIS A 120 5.24 2.77 -5.46
N ASP A 121 5.44 1.48 -5.17
CA ASP A 121 5.96 0.50 -6.14
C ASP A 121 4.81 -0.27 -6.81
N LEU A 122 4.50 0.11 -8.04
CA LEU A 122 3.49 -0.55 -8.86
C LEU A 122 3.89 -1.97 -9.29
N ASN A 123 5.17 -2.35 -9.31
CA ASN A 123 5.52 -3.73 -9.68
C ASN A 123 5.10 -4.72 -8.60
N VAL A 124 5.23 -4.30 -7.35
CA VAL A 124 4.92 -5.10 -6.17
C VAL A 124 3.44 -5.46 -6.08
N LEU A 125 2.57 -4.51 -6.42
CA LEU A 125 1.13 -4.66 -6.24
C LEU A 125 0.45 -5.48 -7.35
N ARG A 126 1.17 -5.79 -8.44
CA ARG A 126 0.58 -6.33 -9.66
C ARG A 126 -0.19 -7.61 -9.46
N ASP A 127 0.40 -8.55 -8.73
CA ASP A 127 -0.17 -9.88 -8.53
C ASP A 127 -0.86 -10.02 -7.17
N LEU A 128 -0.89 -8.95 -6.37
CA LEU A 128 -1.44 -8.94 -5.00
C LEU A 128 -2.79 -8.26 -4.88
N THR A 129 -3.19 -7.45 -5.86
CA THR A 129 -4.36 -6.57 -5.76
C THR A 129 -5.41 -6.91 -6.81
N ASN A 130 -6.68 -6.95 -6.39
CA ASN A 130 -7.81 -7.09 -7.32
C ASN A 130 -8.28 -5.75 -7.88
N GLN A 131 -8.20 -4.69 -7.05
CA GLN A 131 -8.54 -3.32 -7.42
C GLN A 131 -7.39 -2.38 -7.05
N MET A 132 -7.26 -1.32 -7.82
CA MET A 132 -6.21 -0.32 -7.64
C MET A 132 -6.81 1.09 -7.72
N ALA A 133 -6.33 1.97 -6.84
CA ALA A 133 -6.56 3.41 -6.90
C ALA A 133 -5.22 4.12 -7.06
N ILE A 134 -5.10 4.98 -8.08
CA ILE A 134 -3.94 5.83 -8.29
C ILE A 134 -4.25 7.21 -7.74
N MET A 135 -3.35 7.70 -6.88
CA MET A 135 -3.46 9.02 -6.28
C MET A 135 -2.40 9.99 -6.81
N TYR A 136 -2.79 11.24 -6.95
CA TYR A 136 -1.89 12.35 -7.24
C TYR A 136 -2.35 13.60 -6.50
N ALA A 137 -1.43 14.28 -5.79
CA ALA A 137 -1.72 15.51 -5.04
C ALA A 137 -2.97 15.40 -4.13
N GLY A 138 -3.09 14.28 -3.40
CA GLY A 138 -4.21 14.02 -2.49
C GLY A 138 -5.54 13.67 -3.15
N ARG A 139 -5.57 13.39 -4.46
CA ARG A 139 -6.78 13.02 -5.21
C ARG A 139 -6.64 11.65 -5.85
N ILE A 140 -7.70 10.83 -5.78
CA ILE A 140 -7.82 9.63 -6.62
C ILE A 140 -8.09 10.12 -8.04
N ILE A 141 -7.14 9.86 -8.93
CA ILE A 141 -7.21 10.26 -10.34
C ILE A 141 -7.59 9.11 -11.26
N GLU A 142 -7.45 7.88 -10.78
CA GLU A 142 -7.83 6.68 -11.50
C GLU A 142 -8.14 5.54 -10.52
N HIS A 143 -9.17 4.74 -10.82
CA HIS A 143 -9.58 3.62 -9.98
C HIS A 143 -10.29 2.55 -10.81
N GLY A 144 -10.00 1.27 -10.58
CA GLY A 144 -10.60 0.17 -11.33
C GLY A 144 -10.03 -1.19 -10.93
N GLU A 145 -10.38 -2.22 -11.69
CA GLU A 145 -9.68 -3.51 -11.58
C GLU A 145 -8.19 -3.32 -11.89
N SER A 146 -7.33 -3.96 -11.10
CA SER A 146 -5.89 -3.82 -11.26
C SER A 146 -5.47 -4.21 -12.69
N ALA A 147 -6.01 -5.30 -13.22
CA ALA A 147 -5.74 -5.76 -14.58
C ALA A 147 -6.04 -4.71 -15.67
N ASP A 148 -7.14 -3.97 -15.54
CA ASP A 148 -7.51 -2.89 -16.46
C ASP A 148 -6.54 -1.71 -16.35
N ILE A 149 -6.14 -1.33 -15.13
CA ILE A 149 -5.20 -0.23 -14.90
C ILE A 149 -3.80 -0.57 -15.45
N TYR A 150 -3.31 -1.81 -15.32
CA TYR A 150 -2.02 -2.22 -15.89
C TYR A 150 -2.06 -2.31 -17.42
N SER A 151 -3.17 -2.79 -17.98
CA SER A 151 -3.29 -3.06 -19.42
C SER A 151 -3.65 -1.83 -20.23
N ASN A 152 -4.53 -0.98 -19.70
CA ASN A 152 -5.05 0.22 -20.34
C ASN A 152 -5.22 1.37 -19.33
N PRO A 153 -4.11 1.91 -18.80
CA PRO A 153 -4.17 3.08 -17.93
C PRO A 153 -4.78 4.27 -18.68
N LEU A 154 -5.75 4.95 -18.07
CA LEU A 154 -6.48 6.06 -18.70
C LEU A 154 -5.83 7.40 -18.45
N HIS A 155 -5.53 7.74 -17.19
CA HIS A 155 -5.05 9.06 -16.81
C HIS A 155 -3.61 9.28 -17.32
N PRO A 156 -3.27 10.44 -17.90
CA PRO A 156 -1.92 10.71 -18.40
C PRO A 156 -0.79 10.51 -17.38
N TYR A 157 -1.05 10.78 -16.10
CA TYR A 157 -0.11 10.47 -15.02
C TYR A 157 0.09 8.96 -14.83
N THR A 158 -0.99 8.18 -14.76
CA THR A 158 -0.92 6.72 -14.64
C THR A 158 -0.18 6.09 -15.82
N LYS A 159 -0.46 6.54 -17.04
CA LYS A 159 0.31 6.16 -18.25
C LYS A 159 1.81 6.43 -18.05
N GLY A 160 2.14 7.64 -17.61
CA GLY A 160 3.51 8.04 -17.32
C GLY A 160 4.19 7.18 -16.25
N LEU A 161 3.47 6.78 -15.19
CA LEU A 161 4.01 5.87 -14.18
C LEU A 161 4.40 4.52 -14.79
N PHE A 162 3.51 3.89 -15.57
CA PHE A 162 3.81 2.61 -16.22
C PHE A 162 4.92 2.71 -17.27
N GLU A 163 5.01 3.83 -18.00
CA GLU A 163 6.10 4.09 -18.96
C GLU A 163 7.48 4.19 -18.30
N THR A 164 7.54 4.56 -17.01
CA THR A 164 8.79 4.64 -16.25
C THR A 164 9.25 3.30 -15.68
N LEU A 165 8.41 2.24 -15.74
CA LEU A 165 8.75 0.94 -15.16
C LEU A 165 9.68 0.12 -16.08
N PRO A 166 10.85 -0.34 -15.59
CA PRO A 166 11.81 -1.11 -16.39
C PRO A 166 11.27 -2.43 -16.94
N SER A 167 10.35 -3.08 -16.21
CA SER A 167 9.78 -4.39 -16.54
C SER A 167 8.91 -4.37 -17.80
N MET A 168 8.39 -3.21 -18.21
CA MET A 168 7.47 -3.05 -19.34
C MET A 168 8.18 -2.72 -20.66
N ARG A 169 9.43 -2.24 -20.62
CA ARG A 169 10.23 -1.93 -21.82
C ARG A 169 11.55 -2.68 -21.73
N GLY A 170 11.66 -3.80 -22.46
CA GLY A 170 12.82 -4.70 -22.46
C GLY A 170 14.20 -4.00 -22.46
N LYS A 171 15.22 -4.71 -21.94
CA LYS A 171 16.58 -4.19 -21.65
C LYS A 171 17.13 -3.26 -22.75
N GLY A 172 17.51 -2.03 -22.38
CA GLY A 172 18.31 -1.12 -23.22
C GLY A 172 17.59 0.12 -23.78
N LYS A 173 16.30 0.34 -23.49
CA LYS A 173 15.60 1.58 -23.88
C LYS A 173 15.73 2.66 -22.79
N ARG A 174 15.87 3.94 -23.18
CA ARG A 174 15.78 5.08 -22.25
C ARG A 174 14.40 5.10 -21.61
N LEU A 175 14.37 5.27 -20.29
CA LEU A 175 13.13 5.44 -19.52
C LEU A 175 12.57 6.83 -19.82
N ASP A 176 11.31 6.89 -20.24
CA ASP A 176 10.60 8.16 -20.33
C ASP A 176 10.31 8.63 -18.90
N THR A 177 10.57 9.90 -18.60
CA THR A 177 10.28 10.49 -17.29
C THR A 177 9.06 11.39 -17.38
N ILE A 178 8.33 11.50 -16.26
CA ILE A 178 7.24 12.49 -16.16
C ILE A 178 7.88 13.86 -15.92
N PRO A 179 7.76 14.82 -16.86
CA PRO A 179 8.44 16.10 -16.77
C PRO A 179 7.93 16.95 -15.60
N GLY A 180 8.75 17.91 -15.17
CA GLY A 180 8.41 18.85 -14.11
C GLY A 180 8.51 18.28 -12.69
N ARG A 181 8.20 19.12 -11.68
CA ARG A 181 8.22 18.76 -10.26
C ARG A 181 6.80 18.49 -9.77
N VAL A 182 6.66 17.64 -8.75
CA VAL A 182 5.38 17.49 -8.04
C VAL A 182 5.04 18.85 -7.40
N PRO A 183 3.81 19.38 -7.56
CA PRO A 183 3.39 20.59 -6.86
C PRO A 183 3.48 20.43 -5.35
N GLU A 184 3.80 21.52 -4.65
CA GLU A 184 3.75 21.54 -3.19
C GLU A 184 2.29 21.51 -2.71
N VAL A 185 2.04 20.86 -1.57
CA VAL A 185 0.67 20.64 -1.08
C VAL A 185 -0.06 21.95 -0.74
N TRP A 186 0.69 23.00 -0.38
CA TRP A 186 0.14 24.33 -0.09
C TRP A 186 0.01 25.25 -1.32
N ASP A 187 0.53 24.83 -2.47
CA ASP A 187 0.51 25.60 -3.73
C ASP A 187 0.07 24.70 -4.90
N LEU A 188 -1.10 24.08 -4.70
CA LEU A 188 -1.69 23.21 -5.72
C LEU A 188 -2.31 24.06 -6.84
N PRO A 189 -2.03 23.74 -8.12
CA PRO A 189 -2.59 24.48 -9.24
C PRO A 189 -4.12 24.37 -9.27
N GLU A 190 -4.78 25.37 -9.84
CA GLU A 190 -6.23 25.34 -10.09
C GLU A 190 -6.59 24.27 -11.14
N GLY A 191 -7.87 23.92 -11.20
CA GLY A 191 -8.34 22.84 -12.08
C GLY A 191 -7.67 21.49 -11.80
N CYS A 192 -7.31 20.76 -12.85
CA CYS A 192 -6.65 19.47 -12.77
C CYS A 192 -5.23 19.59 -12.18
N LYS A 193 -4.98 18.97 -11.02
CA LYS A 193 -3.68 19.09 -10.33
C LYS A 193 -2.46 18.67 -11.14
N PHE A 194 -2.66 17.79 -12.14
CA PHE A 194 -1.59 17.30 -13.01
C PHE A 194 -1.36 18.17 -14.26
N HIS A 195 -2.20 19.17 -14.54
CA HIS A 195 -2.14 19.96 -15.78
C HIS A 195 -0.76 20.61 -16.06
N PRO A 196 0.06 21.04 -15.08
CA PRO A 196 1.37 21.63 -15.36
C PRO A 196 2.39 20.63 -15.92
N ARG A 197 2.16 19.33 -15.71
CA ARG A 197 3.05 18.23 -16.11
C ARG A 197 2.44 17.35 -17.21
N CYS A 198 1.18 17.59 -17.56
CA CYS A 198 0.41 16.79 -18.50
C CYS A 198 0.76 17.17 -19.95
N LYS A 199 1.21 16.19 -20.74
CA LYS A 199 1.45 16.36 -22.20
C LYS A 199 0.15 16.59 -23.00
N PHE A 200 -1.01 16.29 -22.41
CA PHE A 200 -2.34 16.40 -23.01
C PHE A 200 -3.18 17.51 -22.37
N LYS A 201 -2.53 18.53 -21.79
CA LYS A 201 -3.21 19.68 -21.19
C LYS A 201 -4.14 20.37 -22.20
N MET A 202 -5.32 20.78 -21.75
CA MET A 202 -6.30 21.60 -22.46
C MET A 202 -6.67 22.82 -21.59
N ASP A 203 -7.30 23.85 -22.18
CA ASP A 203 -7.67 25.07 -21.46
C ASP A 203 -8.62 24.82 -20.27
N ILE A 204 -9.52 23.84 -20.39
CA ILE A 204 -10.41 23.44 -19.30
C ILE A 204 -9.65 22.87 -18.10
N CYS A 205 -8.47 22.27 -18.32
CA CYS A 205 -7.68 21.64 -17.28
C CYS A 205 -7.10 22.64 -16.28
N GLU A 206 -6.94 23.91 -16.64
CA GLU A 206 -6.45 24.95 -15.71
C GLU A 206 -7.57 25.50 -14.82
N LYS A 207 -8.82 25.36 -15.26
CA LYS A 207 -9.96 26.09 -14.66
C LYS A 207 -10.91 25.17 -13.90
N VAL A 208 -11.03 23.92 -14.32
CA VAL A 208 -12.04 22.99 -13.80
C VAL A 208 -11.35 21.74 -13.28
N GLU A 209 -11.62 21.37 -12.04
CA GLU A 209 -11.17 20.10 -11.47
C GLU A 209 -11.96 18.96 -12.14
N PRO A 210 -11.31 17.98 -12.78
CA PRO A 210 -12.00 16.86 -13.38
C PRO A 210 -12.63 15.97 -12.30
N LYS A 211 -13.84 15.48 -12.54
CA LYS A 211 -14.52 14.55 -11.64
C LYS A 211 -14.08 13.12 -11.95
N LEU A 212 -14.01 12.28 -10.92
CA LEU A 212 -13.75 10.85 -11.09
C LEU A 212 -14.99 10.18 -11.73
N GLU A 213 -14.93 9.93 -13.04
CA GLU A 213 -16.04 9.42 -13.83
C GLU A 213 -15.73 8.03 -14.40
N THR A 214 -16.76 7.19 -14.52
CA THR A 214 -16.64 5.85 -15.10
C THR A 214 -16.51 5.94 -16.62
N ILE A 215 -15.46 5.35 -17.18
CA ILE A 215 -15.17 5.40 -18.63
C ILE A 215 -15.47 4.06 -19.29
N THR A 216 -14.95 2.97 -18.74
CA THR A 216 -15.11 1.62 -19.28
C THR A 216 -15.30 0.62 -18.15
N GLY A 217 -16.38 -0.18 -18.23
CA GLY A 217 -16.68 -1.19 -17.21
C GLY A 217 -16.73 -0.58 -15.80
N THR A 218 -15.79 -0.97 -14.94
CA THR A 218 -15.63 -0.46 -13.57
C THR A 218 -14.54 0.61 -13.43
N GLN A 219 -13.75 0.86 -14.48
CA GLN A 219 -12.63 1.80 -14.48
C GLN A 219 -13.12 3.24 -14.54
N LYS A 220 -12.60 4.05 -13.62
CA LYS A 220 -12.91 5.47 -13.45
C LYS A 220 -11.65 6.30 -13.59
N THR A 221 -11.75 7.49 -14.17
CA THR A 221 -10.66 8.46 -14.21
C THR A 221 -11.15 9.88 -13.99
N ALA A 222 -10.35 10.70 -13.32
CA ALA A 222 -10.56 12.14 -13.18
C ALA A 222 -9.75 12.87 -14.26
N CYS A 223 -10.23 12.83 -15.51
CA CYS A 223 -9.54 13.47 -16.64
C CYS A 223 -10.51 14.00 -17.69
N HIS A 224 -10.33 15.27 -18.09
CA HIS A 224 -11.16 15.92 -19.13
C HIS A 224 -11.05 15.29 -20.51
N LEU A 225 -10.01 14.48 -20.78
CA LEU A 225 -9.90 13.71 -22.04
C LEU A 225 -11.03 12.71 -22.23
N TYR A 226 -11.64 12.25 -21.13
CA TYR A 226 -12.69 11.24 -21.15
C TYR A 226 -14.01 11.77 -20.58
N ALA A 227 -14.10 13.07 -20.28
CA ALA A 227 -15.36 13.68 -19.87
C ALA A 227 -16.40 13.45 -20.99
N PRO A 228 -17.62 13.00 -20.67
CA PRO A 228 -18.65 12.82 -21.66
C PRO A 228 -18.88 14.17 -22.33
N ASN A 229 -18.78 14.20 -23.66
CA ASN A 229 -19.12 15.37 -24.45
C ASN A 229 -20.50 15.84 -24.02
N LYS A 230 -20.57 16.88 -23.17
CA LYS A 230 -21.77 17.70 -23.07
C LYS A 230 -21.83 18.47 -24.38
N LYS A 231 -22.36 17.81 -25.42
CA LYS A 231 -22.86 18.48 -26.62
C LYS A 231 -23.84 19.54 -26.11
N SER A 232 -23.43 20.80 -26.14
CA SER A 232 -24.32 21.96 -26.16
C SER A 232 -24.99 22.04 -27.52
#